data_AF-A0AAW0JTA6-F1
#
_entry.id   AF-A0AAW0JTA6-F1
#
_cell.length_a   1.000
_cell.length_b   1.000
_cell.length_c   1.000
_cell.angle_alpha   90.00
_cell.angle_beta   90.00
_cell.angle_gamma   90.00
#
_symmetry.space_group_name_H-M   'P 1'
#
loop_
_entity.id
_entity.type
_entity.pdbx_description
1 polymer ?
#
loop_
_entity_poly.entity_id
_entity_poly.type
_entity_poly.pdbx_seq_one_letter_code
_entity_poly.pdbx_strand_id
1 'polypeptide(L)'
;MKVMKNASSVASHAACNLMGNTNLLLETVTNFIPLSPYKPFGTYVLCTGNGKLVILRNPDAVLQLLFYSSQLCKEEECTDVAQRTLQQHFGYESELQDSFQMLNEVYLEPLEQLPLSAESTSDTATVNAALNDLGLSTRARLCLRAAGELEKRKIANKDSIDLKKTDIEKAMKYLLEDYQLNCRDRG
;
A
#
# COMPACT_ATOMS: atom_id res chain seq x y z
N MET A 1 -23.07 -8.65 6.49
CA MET A 1 -21.60 -8.59 6.26
C MET A 1 -20.89 -7.71 7.29
N LYS A 2 -20.50 -8.26 8.46
CA LYS A 2 -19.81 -7.49 9.53
C LYS A 2 -18.34 -7.20 9.19
N VAL A 3 -17.66 -8.15 8.54
CA VAL A 3 -16.24 -8.05 8.18
C VAL A 3 -16.00 -6.93 7.16
N MET A 4 -16.71 -6.94 6.02
CA MET A 4 -16.54 -5.92 4.97
C MET A 4 -16.89 -4.50 5.42
N LYS A 5 -17.88 -4.35 6.32
CA LYS A 5 -18.21 -3.04 6.91
C LYS A 5 -17.05 -2.50 7.75
N ASN A 6 -16.47 -3.33 8.61
CA ASN A 6 -15.33 -2.94 9.44
C ASN A 6 -14.07 -2.71 8.58
N ALA A 7 -13.83 -3.56 7.58
CA ALA A 7 -12.73 -3.40 6.64
C ALA A 7 -12.85 -2.09 5.85
N SER A 8 -14.07 -1.71 5.44
CA SER A 8 -14.35 -0.42 4.79
C SER A 8 -13.97 0.76 5.68
N SER A 9 -14.33 0.72 6.97
CA SER A 9 -13.93 1.76 7.93
C SER A 9 -12.42 1.85 8.08
N VAL A 10 -11.72 0.71 8.19
CA VAL A 10 -10.25 0.67 8.31
C VAL A 10 -9.57 1.18 7.04
N ALA A 11 -9.96 0.69 5.86
CA ALA A 11 -9.39 1.09 4.58
C ALA A 11 -9.66 2.56 4.28
N SER A 12 -10.86 3.06 4.54
CA SER A 12 -11.21 4.48 4.34
C SER A 12 -10.44 5.39 5.28
N HIS A 13 -10.33 5.02 6.56
CA HIS A 13 -9.53 5.77 7.53
C HIS A 13 -8.04 5.79 7.14
N ALA A 14 -7.49 4.65 6.75
CA ALA A 14 -6.12 4.55 6.26
C ALA A 14 -5.90 5.41 5.01
N ALA A 15 -6.82 5.37 4.04
CA ALA A 15 -6.74 6.17 2.83
C ALA A 15 -6.76 7.68 3.10
N CYS A 16 -7.55 8.13 4.08
CA CYS A 16 -7.53 9.53 4.53
C CYS A 16 -6.17 9.93 5.11
N ASN A 17 -5.49 9.03 5.81
CA ASN A 17 -4.20 9.32 6.45
C ASN A 17 -3.00 9.20 5.50
N LEU A 18 -3.11 8.50 4.37
CA LEU A 18 -2.02 8.27 3.42
C LEU A 18 -1.32 9.57 2.95
N MET A 19 -2.09 10.64 2.73
CA MET A 19 -1.56 11.93 2.26
C MET A 19 -1.43 12.97 3.39
N GLY A 20 -1.55 12.56 4.65
CA GLY A 20 -1.43 13.44 5.80
C GLY A 20 -2.61 14.39 5.97
N ASN A 21 -3.84 13.85 5.99
CA ASN A 21 -5.01 14.67 6.25
C ASN A 21 -4.92 15.32 7.64
N THR A 22 -4.95 16.65 7.69
CA THR A 22 -4.86 17.47 8.91
C THR A 22 -6.21 17.69 9.59
N ASN A 23 -7.25 16.97 9.17
CA ASN A 23 -8.60 17.15 9.67
C ASN A 23 -8.78 16.54 11.08
N LEU A 24 -8.96 17.41 12.07
CA LEU A 24 -9.24 17.06 13.47
C LEU A 24 -10.50 16.20 13.66
N LEU A 25 -11.45 16.27 12.72
CA LEU A 25 -12.64 15.43 12.76
C LEU A 25 -12.29 13.95 12.61
N LEU A 26 -11.25 13.62 11.84
CA LEU A 26 -10.84 12.23 11.64
C LEU A 26 -10.34 11.61 12.96
N GLU A 27 -9.51 12.35 13.69
CA GLU A 27 -9.05 11.98 15.02
C GLU A 27 -10.23 11.83 15.99
N THR A 28 -11.18 12.77 15.96
CA THR A 28 -12.40 12.70 16.78
C THR A 28 -13.23 11.45 16.47
N VAL A 29 -13.38 11.08 15.19
CA VAL A 29 -14.15 9.89 14.77
C VAL A 29 -13.50 8.59 15.23
N THR A 30 -12.16 8.52 15.31
CA THR A 30 -11.47 7.31 15.82
C THR A 30 -11.79 7.01 17.29
N ASN A 31 -12.16 8.01 18.08
CA ASN A 31 -12.60 7.81 19.47
C ASN A 31 -13.97 7.09 19.56
N PHE A 32 -14.79 7.19 18.52
CA PHE A 32 -16.14 6.59 18.49
C PHE A 32 -16.20 5.27 17.73
N ILE A 33 -15.28 5.06 16.78
CA ILE A 33 -15.27 3.88 15.91
C ILE A 33 -14.00 3.08 16.17
N PRO A 34 -14.07 1.93 16.87
CA PRO A 34 -12.90 1.09 17.07
C PRO A 34 -12.45 0.50 15.73
N LEU A 35 -11.25 0.86 15.31
CA LEU A 35 -10.62 0.33 14.10
C LEU A 35 -9.69 -0.82 14.44
N SER A 36 -9.59 -1.80 13.53
CA SER A 36 -8.65 -2.90 13.68
C SER A 36 -7.21 -2.36 13.70
N PRO A 37 -6.35 -2.80 14.64
CA PRO A 37 -4.95 -2.39 14.70
C PRO A 37 -4.07 -3.18 13.72
N TYR A 38 -4.57 -4.29 13.17
CA TYR A 38 -3.77 -5.18 12.33
C TYR A 38 -3.43 -4.54 10.98
N LYS A 39 -2.15 -4.63 10.60
CA LYS A 39 -1.65 -4.18 9.31
C LYS A 39 -1.01 -5.32 8.54
N PRO A 40 -1.09 -5.31 7.20
CA PRO A 40 -0.34 -6.24 6.36
C PRO A 40 1.16 -6.10 6.56
N PHE A 41 1.89 -7.21 6.47
CA PHE A 41 3.36 -7.22 6.49
C PHE A 41 3.90 -8.29 5.53
N GLY A 42 5.10 -8.05 4.99
CA GLY A 42 5.72 -8.94 4.02
C GLY A 42 5.22 -8.72 2.58
N THR A 43 5.52 -9.68 1.72
CA THR A 43 5.10 -9.65 0.30
C THR A 43 3.79 -10.43 0.16
N TYR A 44 2.80 -9.80 -0.46
CA TYR A 44 1.53 -10.43 -0.78
C TYR A 44 1.51 -10.82 -2.25
N VAL A 45 0.96 -12.00 -2.52
CA VAL A 45 0.71 -12.51 -3.87
C VAL A 45 -0.79 -12.79 -3.96
N LEU A 46 -1.48 -12.09 -4.86
CA LEU A 46 -2.90 -12.26 -5.10
C LEU A 46 -3.10 -13.01 -6.41
N CYS A 47 -3.91 -14.07 -6.36
CA CYS A 47 -4.30 -14.82 -7.55
C CYS A 47 -5.61 -14.25 -8.11
N THR A 48 -5.65 -14.04 -9.42
CA THR A 48 -6.81 -13.46 -10.13
C THR A 48 -7.79 -14.51 -10.67
N GLY A 49 -7.54 -15.81 -10.49
CA GLY A 49 -8.39 -16.88 -11.04
C GLY A 49 -8.16 -17.17 -12.52
N ASN A 50 -7.26 -16.44 -13.18
CA ASN A 50 -6.89 -16.62 -14.60
C ASN A 50 -5.40 -16.96 -14.77
N GLY A 51 -4.78 -17.51 -13.72
CA GLY A 51 -3.37 -17.89 -13.69
C GLY A 51 -2.37 -16.75 -13.53
N LYS A 52 -2.82 -15.49 -13.39
CA LYS A 52 -1.94 -14.36 -13.07
C LYS A 52 -1.72 -14.21 -11.57
N LEU A 53 -0.49 -13.82 -11.23
CA LEU A 53 -0.05 -13.60 -9.87
C LEU A 53 0.31 -12.12 -9.70
N VAL A 54 -0.48 -11.39 -8.91
CA VAL A 54 -0.25 -9.97 -8.65
C VAL A 54 0.55 -9.81 -7.37
N ILE A 55 1.75 -9.26 -7.48
CA ILE A 55 2.73 -9.19 -6.39
C ILE A 55 2.82 -7.76 -5.87
N LEU A 56 2.73 -7.59 -4.55
CA LEU A 56 2.73 -6.29 -3.87
C LEU A 56 3.44 -6.34 -2.51
N ARG A 57 4.28 -5.34 -2.21
CA ARG A 57 5.02 -5.26 -0.94
C ARG A 57 4.61 -4.10 -0.04
N ASN A 58 4.13 -2.99 -0.61
CA ASN A 58 3.74 -1.83 0.19
C ASN A 58 2.53 -2.17 1.09
N PRO A 59 2.65 -2.11 2.43
CA PRO A 59 1.62 -2.59 3.35
C PRO A 59 0.35 -1.74 3.31
N ASP A 60 0.48 -0.43 3.07
CA ASP A 60 -0.66 0.46 2.96
C ASP A 60 -1.43 0.19 1.65
N ALA A 61 -0.72 -0.13 0.57
CA ALA A 61 -1.32 -0.55 -0.70
C ALA A 61 -2.01 -1.92 -0.57
N VAL A 62 -1.38 -2.90 0.10
CA VAL A 62 -1.99 -4.21 0.36
C VAL A 62 -3.29 -4.06 1.15
N LEU A 63 -3.32 -3.19 2.15
CA LEU A 63 -4.53 -2.96 2.94
C LEU A 63 -5.70 -2.46 2.07
N GLN A 64 -5.43 -1.51 1.16
CA GLN A 64 -6.43 -1.04 0.21
C GLN A 64 -6.84 -2.16 -0.75
N LEU A 65 -5.88 -2.93 -1.23
CA LEU A 65 -6.09 -4.02 -2.18
C LEU A 65 -7.00 -5.10 -1.61
N LEU A 66 -6.78 -5.54 -0.37
CA LEU A 66 -7.60 -6.54 0.31
C LEU A 66 -9.06 -6.10 0.43
N PHE A 67 -9.30 -4.81 0.68
CA PHE A 67 -10.66 -4.28 0.74
C PHE A 67 -11.31 -4.19 -0.64
N TYR A 68 -10.64 -3.58 -1.61
CA TYR A 68 -11.23 -3.30 -2.92
C TYR A 68 -11.40 -4.55 -3.80
N SER A 69 -10.48 -5.51 -3.74
CA SER A 69 -10.60 -6.79 -4.47
C SER A 69 -11.74 -7.68 -3.94
N SER A 70 -12.18 -7.46 -2.70
CA SER A 70 -13.28 -8.19 -2.08
C SER A 70 -14.63 -7.46 -2.18
N GLN A 71 -14.71 -6.38 -2.96
CA GLN A 71 -15.97 -5.63 -3.14
C GLN A 71 -16.92 -6.36 -4.09
N LEU A 72 -18.22 -6.20 -3.82
CA LEU A 72 -19.29 -6.69 -4.69
C LEU A 72 -19.33 -5.85 -5.97
N CYS A 73 -19.45 -6.51 -7.13
CA CYS A 73 -19.79 -5.83 -8.38
C CYS A 73 -21.28 -5.44 -8.43
N LYS A 74 -22.17 -6.18 -7.75
CA LYS A 74 -23.63 -5.96 -7.71
C LYS A 74 -24.23 -6.37 -6.36
N GLU A 75 -25.26 -5.68 -5.89
CA GLU A 75 -25.95 -5.96 -4.61
C GLU A 75 -26.64 -7.34 -4.58
N GLU A 76 -27.08 -7.82 -5.75
CA GLU A 76 -27.75 -9.11 -5.92
C GLU A 76 -26.83 -10.32 -5.67
N GLU A 77 -25.51 -10.14 -5.69
CA GLU A 77 -24.52 -11.22 -5.49
C GLU A 77 -24.17 -11.45 -4.00
N CYS A 78 -24.82 -10.74 -3.08
CA CYS A 78 -24.43 -10.68 -1.66
C CYS A 78 -24.42 -12.06 -0.96
N THR A 79 -25.37 -12.95 -1.28
CA THR A 79 -25.40 -14.33 -0.73
C THR A 79 -24.32 -15.20 -1.37
N ASP A 80 -24.10 -15.05 -2.67
CA ASP A 80 -23.15 -15.85 -3.43
C ASP A 80 -21.72 -15.53 -3.02
N VAL A 81 -21.41 -14.27 -2.70
CA VAL A 81 -20.04 -13.85 -2.33
C VAL A 81 -19.59 -14.43 -0.99
N ALA A 82 -20.47 -14.60 0.00
CA ALA A 82 -20.09 -15.25 1.25
C ALA A 82 -19.70 -16.72 1.02
N GLN A 83 -20.43 -17.42 0.16
CA GLN A 83 -20.10 -18.79 -0.22
C GLN A 83 -18.82 -18.84 -1.08
N ARG A 84 -18.70 -17.93 -2.06
CA ARG A 84 -17.55 -17.85 -2.98
C ARG A 84 -16.25 -17.58 -2.22
N THR A 85 -16.26 -16.65 -1.26
CA THR A 85 -15.10 -16.33 -0.41
C THR A 85 -14.67 -17.50 0.46
N LEU A 86 -15.62 -18.26 1.01
CA LEU A 86 -15.30 -19.49 1.75
C LEU A 86 -14.70 -20.55 0.82
N GLN A 87 -15.27 -20.75 -0.36
CA GLN A 87 -14.73 -21.70 -1.35
C GLN A 87 -13.32 -21.30 -1.79
N GLN A 88 -13.07 -20.02 -2.03
CA GLN A 88 -11.74 -19.49 -2.36
C GLN A 88 -10.72 -19.77 -1.26
N HIS A 89 -11.13 -19.70 0.02
CA HIS A 89 -10.24 -20.03 1.14
C HIS A 89 -9.83 -21.51 1.18
N PHE A 90 -10.65 -22.43 0.65
CA PHE A 90 -10.30 -23.85 0.53
C PHE A 90 -9.62 -24.19 -0.80
N GLY A 91 -9.65 -23.30 -1.79
CA GLY A 91 -9.19 -23.52 -3.17
C GLY A 91 -7.73 -23.18 -3.45
N TYR A 92 -6.88 -22.99 -2.43
CA TYR A 92 -5.47 -22.61 -2.65
C TYR A 92 -4.70 -23.64 -3.48
N GLU A 93 -4.92 -24.93 -3.25
CA GLU A 93 -4.19 -25.99 -3.95
C GLU A 93 -4.43 -25.92 -5.46
N SER A 94 -5.69 -25.84 -5.89
CA SER A 94 -6.05 -25.72 -7.30
C SER A 94 -5.55 -24.42 -7.91
N GLU A 95 -5.75 -23.29 -7.21
CA GLU A 95 -5.35 -21.98 -7.73
C GLU A 95 -3.84 -21.85 -7.88
N LEU A 96 -3.07 -22.39 -6.94
CA LEU A 96 -1.61 -22.40 -7.01
C LEU A 96 -1.13 -23.33 -8.12
N GLN A 97 -1.72 -24.52 -8.26
CA GLN A 97 -1.37 -25.46 -9.31
C GLN A 97 -1.60 -24.88 -10.70
N ASP A 98 -2.69 -24.15 -10.91
CA ASP A 98 -3.00 -23.50 -12.19
C ASP A 98 -2.11 -22.27 -12.42
N SER A 99 -1.87 -21.46 -11.39
CA SER A 99 -1.04 -20.25 -11.49
C SER A 99 0.45 -20.56 -11.72
N PHE A 100 0.99 -21.61 -11.07
CA PHE A 100 2.38 -22.05 -11.30
C PHE A 100 2.58 -22.72 -12.66
N GLN A 101 1.52 -23.19 -13.32
CA GLN A 101 1.64 -23.69 -14.70
C GLN A 101 1.71 -22.54 -15.71
N MET A 102 1.06 -21.41 -15.44
CA MET A 102 1.02 -20.26 -16.35
C MET A 102 2.04 -19.15 -16.04
N LEU A 103 2.65 -19.14 -14.84
CA LEU A 103 3.70 -18.22 -14.36
C LEU A 103 3.57 -16.79 -14.94
N ASN A 104 2.40 -16.18 -14.80
CA ASN A 104 2.16 -14.83 -15.27
C ASN A 104 2.23 -13.85 -14.09
N GLU A 105 3.47 -13.57 -13.65
CA GLU A 105 3.75 -12.66 -12.54
C GLU A 105 3.64 -11.20 -12.97
N VAL A 106 2.86 -10.42 -12.22
CA VAL A 106 2.69 -8.98 -12.41
C VAL A 106 3.08 -8.26 -11.14
N TYR A 107 4.22 -7.57 -11.18
CA TYR A 107 4.65 -6.68 -10.11
C TYR A 107 3.95 -5.33 -10.26
N LEU A 108 3.29 -4.85 -9.20
CA LEU A 108 2.58 -3.56 -9.22
C LEU A 108 3.49 -2.35 -8.96
N GLU A 109 4.77 -2.55 -8.68
CA GLU A 109 5.72 -1.48 -8.40
C GLU A 109 6.37 -1.00 -9.71
N PRO A 110 6.47 0.33 -9.97
CA PRO A 110 6.18 1.46 -9.07
C PRO A 110 4.69 1.85 -9.00
N LEU A 111 4.18 1.99 -7.77
CA LEU A 111 2.75 2.22 -7.50
C LEU A 111 2.26 3.61 -7.93
N GLU A 112 3.12 4.61 -7.93
CA GLU A 112 2.80 5.98 -8.32
C GLU A 112 2.44 6.12 -9.81
N GLN A 113 2.85 5.16 -10.65
CA GLN A 113 2.63 5.16 -12.10
C GLN A 113 1.42 4.31 -12.55
N LEU A 114 0.70 3.67 -11.62
CA LEU A 114 -0.38 2.72 -11.96
C LEU A 114 -1.48 3.33 -12.84
N PRO A 115 -1.92 2.73 -13.95
CA PRO A 115 -2.91 3.33 -14.85
C PRO A 115 -4.27 3.57 -14.15
N LEU A 116 -4.81 4.79 -14.23
CA LEU A 116 -6.06 5.18 -13.57
C LEU A 116 -7.33 4.78 -14.35
N SER A 117 -7.20 4.57 -15.66
CA SER A 117 -8.31 4.21 -16.56
C SER A 117 -7.98 2.91 -17.30
N ALA A 118 -9.03 2.27 -17.84
CA ALA A 118 -8.93 1.06 -18.65
C ALA A 118 -8.27 1.32 -20.02
N GLU A 119 -8.20 2.56 -20.49
CA GLU A 119 -7.45 2.93 -21.70
C GLU A 119 -5.96 3.07 -21.35
N SER A 120 -5.15 2.08 -21.76
CA SER A 120 -3.70 2.07 -21.53
C SER A 120 -2.91 2.27 -22.81
N THR A 121 -1.78 2.98 -22.70
CA THR A 121 -0.65 2.91 -23.65
C THR A 121 0.09 1.58 -23.49
N SER A 122 0.83 1.13 -24.53
CA SER A 122 1.40 -0.23 -24.64
C SER A 122 2.14 -0.74 -23.39
N ASP A 123 2.84 0.15 -22.69
CA ASP A 123 3.80 -0.23 -21.66
C ASP A 123 3.14 -0.57 -20.30
N THR A 124 1.86 -0.22 -20.12
CA THR A 124 1.11 -0.50 -18.88
C THR A 124 -0.04 -1.50 -19.06
N ALA A 125 -0.15 -2.11 -20.25
CA ALA A 125 -1.28 -2.96 -20.62
C ALA A 125 -1.41 -4.20 -19.72
N THR A 126 -0.30 -4.83 -19.34
CA THR A 126 -0.29 -6.01 -18.45
C THR A 126 -0.74 -5.68 -17.04
N VAL A 127 -0.22 -4.59 -16.47
CA VAL A 127 -0.61 -4.07 -15.15
C VAL A 127 -2.07 -3.64 -15.17
N ASN A 128 -2.52 -2.92 -16.19
CA ASN A 128 -3.91 -2.50 -16.33
C ASN A 128 -4.86 -3.70 -16.40
N ALA A 129 -4.52 -4.72 -17.18
CA ALA A 129 -5.27 -5.98 -17.25
C ALA A 129 -5.33 -6.66 -15.88
N ALA A 130 -4.22 -6.75 -15.14
CA ALA A 130 -4.21 -7.33 -13.80
C ALA A 130 -5.09 -6.54 -12.80
N LEU A 131 -5.07 -5.20 -12.85
CA LEU A 131 -5.93 -4.36 -12.02
C LEU A 131 -7.42 -4.52 -12.38
N ASN A 132 -7.73 -4.73 -13.67
CA ASN A 132 -9.09 -5.03 -14.13
C ASN A 132 -9.55 -6.43 -13.67
N ASP A 133 -8.67 -7.43 -13.77
CA ASP A 133 -8.94 -8.80 -13.34
C ASP A 133 -9.21 -8.87 -11.82
N LEU A 134 -8.53 -8.03 -11.03
CA LEU A 134 -8.79 -7.85 -9.60
C LEU A 134 -10.05 -7.02 -9.28
N GLY A 135 -10.81 -6.57 -10.29
CA GLY A 135 -12.04 -5.80 -10.11
C GLY A 135 -11.82 -4.40 -9.53
N LEU A 136 -10.63 -3.81 -9.68
CA LEU A 136 -10.29 -2.56 -9.00
C LEU A 136 -10.91 -1.34 -9.68
N SER A 137 -11.77 -0.66 -8.93
CA SER A 137 -12.33 0.65 -9.30
C SER A 137 -11.25 1.73 -9.45
N THR A 138 -11.57 2.81 -10.17
CA THR A 138 -10.69 3.98 -10.31
C THR A 138 -10.26 4.56 -8.96
N ARG A 139 -11.18 4.55 -7.97
CA ARG A 139 -10.89 4.97 -6.59
C ARG A 139 -9.87 4.06 -5.92
N ALA A 140 -9.98 2.75 -6.09
CA ALA A 140 -9.01 1.79 -5.56
C ALA A 140 -7.61 2.09 -6.10
N ARG A 141 -7.50 2.32 -7.41
CA ARG A 141 -6.23 2.65 -8.08
C ARG A 141 -5.62 3.96 -7.58
N LEU A 142 -6.44 4.98 -7.31
CA LEU A 142 -5.99 6.22 -6.68
C LEU A 142 -5.43 5.99 -5.27
N CYS A 143 -6.07 5.15 -4.47
CA CYS A 143 -5.56 4.79 -3.14
C CYS A 143 -4.23 4.03 -3.22
N LEU A 144 -4.05 3.14 -4.20
CA LEU A 144 -2.76 2.47 -4.45
C LEU A 144 -1.67 3.46 -4.85
N ARG A 145 -1.96 4.41 -5.75
CA ARG A 145 -1.01 5.49 -6.10
C ARG A 145 -0.62 6.34 -4.89
N ALA A 146 -1.60 6.70 -4.06
CA ALA A 146 -1.34 7.49 -2.85
C ALA A 146 -0.40 6.76 -1.87
N ALA A 147 -0.55 5.43 -1.74
CA ALA A 147 0.37 4.62 -0.94
C ALA A 147 1.78 4.58 -1.54
N GLY A 148 1.90 4.53 -2.87
CA GLY A 148 3.18 4.65 -3.59
C GLY A 148 3.86 6.01 -3.37
N GLU A 149 3.11 7.10 -3.55
CA GLU A 149 3.60 8.46 -3.33
C GLU A 149 4.04 8.72 -1.88
N LEU A 150 3.32 8.16 -0.90
CA LEU A 150 3.73 8.22 0.50
C LEU A 150 5.08 7.52 0.72
N GLU A 151 5.28 6.34 0.15
CA GLU A 151 6.54 5.60 0.29
C GLU A 151 7.70 6.33 -0.38
N LYS A 152 7.47 6.87 -1.58
CA LYS A 152 8.43 7.72 -2.28
C LYS A 152 8.85 8.94 -1.44
N ARG A 153 7.90 9.58 -0.75
CA ARG A 153 8.18 10.69 0.19
C ARG A 153 9.02 10.23 1.38
N LYS A 154 8.76 9.05 1.96
CA LYS A 154 9.58 8.51 3.07
C LYS A 154 11.02 8.29 2.63
N ILE A 155 11.24 7.72 1.44
CA ILE A 155 12.57 7.50 0.88
C ILE A 155 13.28 8.85 0.69
N ALA A 156 12.64 9.82 0.03
CA ALA A 156 13.22 11.15 -0.17
C ALA A 156 13.53 11.88 1.16
N ASN A 157 12.68 11.72 2.18
CA ASN A 157 12.93 12.28 3.50
C ASN A 157 14.13 11.63 4.18
N LYS A 158 14.27 10.31 4.07
CA LYS A 158 15.44 9.58 4.57
C LYS A 158 16.70 10.07 3.89
N ASP A 159 16.70 10.18 2.57
CA ASP A 159 17.86 10.67 1.80
C ASP A 159 18.24 12.10 2.23
N SER A 160 17.25 12.97 2.46
CA SER A 160 17.49 14.32 2.97
C SER A 160 18.10 14.34 4.37
N ILE A 161 17.66 13.44 5.26
CA ILE A 161 18.22 13.30 6.61
C ILE A 161 19.66 12.78 6.54
N ASP A 162 19.91 11.76 5.71
CA ASP A 162 21.22 11.14 5.54
C ASP A 162 22.24 12.15 4.97
N LEU A 163 21.82 13.00 4.03
CA LEU A 163 22.65 14.11 3.52
C LEU A 163 23.01 15.10 4.65
N LYS A 164 22.03 15.56 5.42
CA LYS A 164 22.25 16.52 6.52
C LYS A 164 23.12 15.95 7.64
N LYS A 165 23.06 14.63 7.87
CA LYS A 165 23.89 13.95 8.87
C LYS A 165 25.38 14.23 8.65
N THR A 166 25.82 14.21 7.39
CA THR A 166 27.23 14.47 7.04
C THR A 166 27.69 15.89 7.39
N ASP A 167 26.81 16.88 7.23
CA ASP A 167 27.11 18.27 7.59
C ASP A 167 27.14 18.46 9.12
N ILE A 168 26.23 17.79 9.83
CA ILE A 168 26.23 17.77 11.30
C ILE A 168 27.52 17.15 11.84
N GLU A 169 27.95 16.02 11.29
CA GLU A 169 29.20 15.35 11.70
C GLU A 169 30.43 16.25 11.49
N LYS A 170 30.50 16.98 10.36
CA LYS A 170 31.57 17.97 10.12
C LYS A 170 31.53 19.11 11.14
N ALA A 171 30.35 19.67 11.40
CA ALA A 171 30.17 20.75 12.36
C ALA A 171 30.54 20.30 13.79
N MET A 172 30.15 19.08 14.18
CA MET A 172 30.52 18.50 15.46
C MET A 172 32.04 18.32 15.58
N LYS A 173 32.70 17.80 14.54
CA LYS A 173 34.15 17.63 14.50
C LYS A 173 34.86 18.97 14.68
N TYR A 174 34.43 20.00 13.95
CA TYR A 174 34.96 21.36 14.09
C TYR A 174 34.81 21.91 15.53
N LEU A 175 33.64 21.75 16.14
CA LEU A 175 33.40 22.22 17.51
C LEU A 175 34.30 21.51 18.53
N LEU A 176 34.50 20.20 18.38
CA LEU A 176 35.33 19.41 19.30
C LEU A 176 36.82 19.64 19.11
N GLU A 177 37.30 19.65 17.87
CA GLU A 177 38.73 19.68 17.57
C GLU A 177 39.30 21.09 17.49
N ASP A 178 38.54 22.06 16.99
CA ASP A 178 39.08 23.40 16.76
C ASP A 178 38.59 24.35 17.85
N TYR A 179 37.27 24.41 18.08
CA TYR A 179 36.72 25.37 19.03
C TYR A 179 37.08 25.05 20.49
N GLN A 180 36.88 23.81 20.95
CA GLN A 180 37.18 23.43 22.33
C GLN A 180 38.68 23.46 22.67
N LEU A 181 39.56 23.07 21.74
CA LEU A 181 41.02 23.15 21.93
C LEU A 181 41.48 24.61 22.02
N ASN A 182 41.07 25.45 21.07
CA ASN A 182 41.41 26.89 21.10
C ASN A 182 40.88 27.62 22.34
N CYS A 183 39.74 27.19 22.91
CA CYS A 183 39.24 27.74 24.17
C CYS A 183 40.01 27.26 25.40
N ARG A 184 40.58 26.05 25.39
CA ARG A 184 41.42 25.54 26.50
C ARG A 184 42.80 26.17 26.53
N ASP A 185 43.38 26.47 25.37
CA ASP A 185 44.73 27.05 25.28
C ASP A 185 44.78 28.55 25.61
N ARG A 186 43.61 29.19 25.80
CA ARG A 186 43.48 30.62 26.14
C ARG A 186 43.12 30.89 27.61
N GLY A 187 43.07 29.85 28.46
CA GLY A 187 42.91 29.96 29.91
C GLY A 187 44.21 29.62 30.64
#